data_AF-A0AA94WN20-F1
#
_entry.id   AF-A0AA94WN20-F1
#
_cell.length_a   1.000
_cell.length_b   1.000
_cell.length_c   1.000
_cell.angle_alpha   90.00
_cell.angle_beta   90.00
_cell.angle_gamma   90.00
#
_symmetry.space_group_name_H-M   'P 1'
#
loop_
_entity.id
_entity.type
_entity.pdbx_description
1 polymer ?
#
loop_
_entity_poly.entity_id
_entity_poly.type
_entity_poly.pdbx_seq_one_letter_code
_entity_poly.pdbx_strand_id
1 'polypeptide(L)' 'MYYESITSALYTIIFWWLIFLIFQRINNRYPERNSWKKDITITFFQSVVISLLVAPIAFLLIK' A
#
# COMPACT_ATOMS: atom_id res chain seq x y z
N MET A 1 23.98 -0.20 -0.27
CA MET A 1 23.30 0.75 0.63
C MET A 1 22.16 1.52 -0.03
N TYR A 2 22.36 2.61 -0.78
CA TYR A 2 21.23 3.43 -1.28
C TYR A 2 20.26 2.67 -2.20
N TYR A 3 20.79 1.90 -3.15
CA TYR A 3 19.98 1.04 -4.03
C TYR A 3 19.24 -0.05 -3.24
N GLU A 4 19.87 -0.68 -2.26
CA GLU A 4 19.22 -1.67 -1.39
C GLU A 4 18.11 -1.05 -0.55
N SER A 5 18.31 0.16 -0.03
CA SER A 5 17.28 0.93 0.69
C SER A 5 16.08 1.26 -0.20
N ILE A 6 16.32 1.69 -1.45
CA ILE A 6 15.24 1.94 -2.43
C ILE A 6 14.51 0.65 -2.76
N THR A 7 15.24 -0.43 -3.06
CA THR A 7 14.65 -1.72 -3.39
C THR A 7 13.79 -2.25 -2.23
N SER A 8 14.27 -2.12 -0.99
CA SER A 8 13.50 -2.47 0.21
C SER A 8 12.23 -1.62 0.38
N ALA A 9 12.31 -0.31 0.12
CA ALA A 9 11.15 0.57 0.17
C ALA A 9 10.11 0.20 -0.91
N LEU A 10 10.56 -0.10 -2.14
CA LEU A 10 9.68 -0.56 -3.22
C LEU A 10 9.01 -1.89 -2.88
N TYR A 11 9.74 -2.86 -2.33
CA TYR A 11 9.15 -4.13 -1.87
C TYR A 11 8.10 -3.92 -0.78
N THR A 12 8.34 -2.99 0.14
CA THR A 12 7.38 -2.65 1.20
C THR A 12 6.11 -2.04 0.63
N ILE A 13 6.24 -1.09 -0.31
CA ILE A 13 5.09 -0.45 -0.99
C ILE A 13 4.28 -1.48 -1.78
N ILE A 14 4.95 -2.36 -2.53
CA ILE A 14 4.29 -3.41 -3.33
C ILE A 14 3.57 -4.40 -2.41
N PHE A 15 4.20 -4.83 -1.31
CA PHE A 15 3.60 -5.74 -0.34
C PHE A 15 2.28 -5.18 0.21
N TRP A 16 2.31 -3.94 0.72
CA TRP A 16 1.10 -3.29 1.23
C TRP A 16 0.06 -3.04 0.14
N TRP A 17 0.50 -2.68 -1.07
CA TRP A 17 -0.39 -2.45 -2.20
C TRP A 17 -1.19 -3.70 -2.55
N LEU A 18 -0.54 -4.87 -2.66
CA LEU A 18 -1.22 -6.12 -2.95
C LEU A 18 -2.22 -6.48 -1.86
N ILE A 19 -1.87 -6.30 -0.60
CA ILE A 19 -2.76 -6.53 0.54
C ILE A 19 -4.01 -5.64 0.43
N PHE A 20 -3.84 -4.33 0.28
CA PHE A 20 -4.97 -3.41 0.17
C PHE A 20 -5.80 -3.66 -1.08
N LEU A 21 -5.18 -4.00 -2.20
CA LEU A 21 -5.88 -4.32 -3.43
C LEU A 21 -6.77 -5.55 -3.26
N ILE A 22 -6.29 -6.60 -2.60
CA ILE A 22 -7.07 -7.81 -2.31
C ILE A 22 -8.25 -7.47 -1.40
N PHE A 23 -8.03 -6.75 -0.30
CA PHE A 23 -9.11 -6.38 0.62
C PHE A 23 -10.15 -5.46 -0.04
N GLN A 24 -9.69 -4.45 -0.78
CA GLN A 24 -10.55 -3.55 -1.54
C GLN A 24 -11.40 -4.32 -2.56
N ARG A 25 -10.81 -5.33 -3.21
CA ARG A 25 -11.50 -6.20 -4.17
C ARG A 25 -12.55 -7.10 -3.55
N ILE A 26 -12.24 -7.67 -2.39
CA ILE A 26 -13.17 -8.55 -1.67
C ILE A 26 -14.36 -7.72 -1.18
N ASN A 27 -14.10 -6.55 -0.59
CA ASN A 27 -15.15 -5.71 0.01
C ASN A 27 -15.98 -4.94 -1.01
N ASN A 28 -15.40 -4.50 -2.12
CA ASN A 28 -16.07 -3.69 -3.15
C ASN A 28 -16.26 -4.48 -4.46
N ARG A 29 -16.72 -5.73 -4.34
CA ARG A 29 -16.86 -6.67 -5.46
C ARG A 29 -17.86 -6.22 -6.53
N TYR A 30 -18.80 -5.31 -6.23
CA TYR A 30 -19.84 -4.88 -7.16
C TYR A 30 -19.31 -3.83 -8.17
N PRO A 31 -19.16 -4.20 -9.45
CA PRO A 31 -18.46 -3.39 -10.44
C PRO A 31 -19.26 -2.17 -10.92
N GLU A 32 -20.57 -2.13 -10.68
CA GLU A 32 -21.44 -1.02 -11.13
C GLU A 32 -21.05 0.33 -10.52
N ARG A 33 -20.45 0.32 -9.32
CA ARG A 33 -20.04 1.54 -8.61
C ARG A 33 -18.53 1.71 -8.53
N ASN A 34 -17.76 0.66 -8.80
CA ASN A 34 -16.34 0.64 -8.49
C ASN A 34 -15.51 0.01 -9.61
N SER A 35 -14.76 0.85 -10.33
CA SER A 35 -13.93 0.42 -11.46
C SER A 35 -12.59 -0.12 -10.98
N TRP A 36 -12.04 -1.07 -11.74
CA TRP A 36 -10.72 -1.65 -11.46
C TRP A 36 -9.62 -0.60 -11.37
N LYS A 37 -9.68 0.42 -12.23
CA LYS A 37 -8.75 1.54 -12.26
C LYS A 37 -8.76 2.30 -10.94
N LYS A 38 -9.95 2.62 -10.43
CA LYS A 38 -10.11 3.35 -9.17
C LYS A 38 -9.50 2.59 -7.99
N ASP A 39 -9.74 1.27 -7.91
CA ASP A 39 -9.17 0.45 -6.83
C ASP A 39 -7.65 0.40 -6.88
N ILE A 40 -7.09 0.16 -8.06
CA ILE A 40 -5.64 0.14 -8.26
C ILE A 40 -5.01 1.47 -7.83
N THR A 41 -5.58 2.59 -8.28
CA THR A 41 -5.06 3.92 -7.96
C THR A 41 -5.17 4.22 -6.46
N ILE A 42 -6.33 4.01 -5.84
CA ILE A 42 -6.54 4.30 -4.42
C ILE A 42 -5.61 3.45 -3.54
N THR A 43 -5.55 2.14 -3.81
CA THR A 43 -4.76 1.22 -2.99
C THR A 43 -3.26 1.44 -3.16
N PHE A 44 -2.81 1.88 -4.34
CA PHE A 44 -1.42 2.28 -4.56
C PHE A 44 -1.05 3.53 -3.74
N PHE A 45 -1.90 4.56 -3.73
CA PHE A 45 -1.66 5.72 -2.87
C PHE A 45 -1.67 5.36 -1.38
N GLN A 46 -2.59 4.48 -0.95
CA GLN A 46 -2.64 4.00 0.43
C GLN A 46 -1.34 3.29 0.84
N SER A 47 -0.76 2.45 -0.02
CA SER A 47 0.48 1.75 0.30
C SER A 47 1.70 2.68 0.39
N VAL A 48 1.77 3.70 -0.48
CA VAL A 48 2.79 4.74 -0.39
C VAL A 48 2.66 5.53 0.92
N VAL A 49 1.44 5.96 1.27
CA VAL A 49 1.18 6.71 2.51
C VAL A 49 1.56 5.88 3.74
N ILE A 50 1.20 4.60 3.79
CA ILE A 50 1.55 3.72 4.92
C ILE A 50 3.06 3.50 5.01
N SER A 51 3.73 3.31 3.88
CA SER A 51 5.19 3.11 3.86
C SER A 51 5.95 4.36 4.31
N LEU A 52 5.47 5.56 3.97
CA LEU A 52 6.14 6.83 4.30
C LEU A 52 5.78 7.39 5.68
N LEU A 53 4.55 7.20 6.15
CA LEU A 53 4.07 7.81 7.40
C LEU A 53 4.00 6.80 8.54
N VAL A 54 3.42 5.63 8.30
CA VAL A 54 3.11 4.68 9.39
C VAL A 54 4.33 3.90 9.80
N ALA A 55 5.15 3.41 8.85
CA ALA A 55 6.34 2.63 9.18
C ALA A 55 7.37 3.40 10.04
N PRO A 56 7.68 4.68 9.76
CA PRO A 56 8.61 5.45 10.61
C PRO A 56 8.01 5.77 11.98
N ILE A 57 6.72 6.14 12.04
CA ILE A 57 6.06 6.45 13.31
C ILE A 57 5.98 5.19 14.19
N ALA A 58 5.60 4.04 13.62
CA ALA A 58 5.56 2.78 14.36
C ALA A 58 6.95 2.40 14.91
N PHE A 59 8.01 2.58 14.11
CA PHE A 59 9.38 2.36 14.58
C PHE A 59 9.75 3.26 15.77
N LEU A 60 9.31 4.51 15.78
CA LEU A 60 9.56 5.44 16.89
C LEU A 60 8.76 5.07 18.16
N LEU A 61 7.60 4.43 18.01
CA LEU A 61 6.70 4.07 19.11
C LEU A 61 6.98 2.68 19.72
N ILE A 62 7.53 1.74 18.94
CA ILE A 62 7.85 0.36 19.39
C ILE A 62 9.23 0.31 20.06
N LYS A 63 9.54 1.30 20.89
CA LYS A 63 10.82 1.38 21.60
C LYS A 63 10.91 0.38 22.75
#